data_AF-A0A1H3E2T6-F1
#
_entry.id   AF-A0A1H3E2T6-F1
#
_cell.length_a   1.000
_cell.length_b   1.000
_cell.length_c   1.000
_cell.angle_alpha   90.00
_cell.angle_beta   90.00
_cell.angle_gamma   90.00
#
_symmetry.space_group_name_H-M   'P 1'
#
loop_
_entity.id
_entity.type
_entity.pdbx_description
1 polymer ?
#
loop_
_entity_poly.entity_id
_entity_poly.type
_entity_poly.pdbx_seq_one_letter_code
_entity_poly.pdbx_strand_id
1 'polypeptide(L)'
;MQISTFSSREFNQHVSAAKKAASGDDVVYILDRGQPAHVLMSIEKFRELSGQTRNILQLLAMPEAADIDFDIERAKDLPRAVDLS
;
A
#
# COMPACT_ATOMS: atom_id res chain seq x y z
N MET A 1 -8.54 0.41 -15.31
CA MET A 1 -8.80 1.82 -14.93
C MET A 1 -10.06 2.30 -15.64
N GLN A 2 -11.20 1.90 -15.10
CA GLN A 2 -12.50 2.43 -15.42
C GLN A 2 -12.80 3.59 -14.45
N ILE A 3 -13.34 4.68 -14.99
CA ILE A 3 -13.74 5.85 -14.21
C ILE A 3 -15.27 5.88 -14.21
N SER A 4 -15.87 5.85 -13.02
CA SER A 4 -17.31 6.00 -12.84
C SER A 4 -17.63 7.26 -12.04
N THR A 5 -18.83 7.81 -12.23
CA THR A 5 -19.24 9.06 -11.60
C THR A 5 -20.60 8.88 -10.95
N PHE A 6 -20.72 9.33 -9.71
CA PHE A 6 -21.94 9.30 -8.90
C PHE A 6 -22.20 10.70 -8.37
N SER A 7 -23.45 11.15 -8.34
CA SER A 7 -23.82 12.27 -7.47
C SER A 7 -23.71 11.88 -5.99
N SER A 8 -23.62 12.85 -5.09
CA SER A 8 -23.70 12.58 -3.64
C SER A 8 -24.95 11.78 -3.26
N ARG A 9 -26.07 12.01 -3.94
CA ARG A 9 -27.32 11.27 -3.70
C ARG A 9 -27.21 9.82 -4.14
N GLU A 10 -26.71 9.55 -5.34
CA GLU A 10 -26.54 8.18 -5.85
C GLU A 10 -25.53 7.40 -5.02
N PHE A 11 -24.44 8.03 -4.60
CA PHE A 11 -23.47 7.41 -3.70
C PHE A 11 -24.14 6.97 -2.39
N ASN A 12 -24.89 7.86 -1.74
CA ASN A 12 -25.57 7.55 -0.48
C ASN A 12 -26.65 6.47 -0.63
N GLN A 13 -27.33 6.41 -1.78
CA GLN A 13 -28.35 5.40 -2.05
C GLN A 13 -27.75 4.03 -2.43
N HIS A 14 -26.56 4.02 -3.05
CA HIS A 14 -25.95 2.83 -3.66
C HIS A 14 -24.50 2.61 -3.22
N VAL A 15 -24.21 2.79 -1.93
CA VAL A 15 -22.85 2.68 -1.36
C VAL A 15 -22.16 1.37 -1.73
N SER A 16 -22.87 0.24 -1.65
CA SER A 16 -22.30 -1.07 -1.99
C SER A 16 -21.90 -1.18 -3.46
N ALA A 17 -22.70 -0.61 -4.36
CA ALA A 17 -22.38 -0.59 -5.79
C ALA A 17 -21.19 0.33 -6.07
N ALA A 18 -21.13 1.50 -5.43
CA ALA A 18 -20.00 2.42 -5.54
C ALA A 18 -18.69 1.78 -5.05
N LYS A 19 -18.72 1.07 -3.91
CA LYS A 19 -17.55 0.30 -3.43
C LYS A 19 -17.12 -0.78 -4.42
N LYS A 20 -18.06 -1.51 -5.00
CA LYS A 20 -17.76 -2.53 -6.02
C LYS A 20 -17.14 -1.89 -7.27
N ALA A 21 -17.65 -0.74 -7.70
CA ALA A 21 -17.10 0.01 -8.84
C ALA A 21 -15.72 0.64 -8.58
N ALA A 22 -15.34 0.81 -7.30
CA ALA A 22 -14.04 1.34 -6.87
C ALA A 22 -13.04 0.23 -6.47
N SER A 23 -13.13 -0.95 -7.10
CA SER A 23 -12.28 -2.11 -6.77
C SER A 23 -11.01 -2.13 -7.62
N GLY A 24 -9.93 -2.70 -7.06
CA GLY A 24 -8.65 -2.81 -7.78
C GLY A 24 -8.11 -1.44 -8.17
N ASP A 25 -7.88 -1.23 -9.47
CA ASP A 25 -7.37 0.00 -10.07
C ASP A 25 -8.45 1.00 -10.51
N ASP A 26 -9.73 0.71 -10.27
CA ASP A 26 -10.84 1.55 -10.70
C ASP A 26 -11.19 2.61 -9.66
N VAL A 27 -11.71 3.76 -10.13
CA VAL A 27 -11.99 4.93 -9.29
C VAL A 27 -13.39 5.47 -9.55
N VAL A 28 -14.01 5.99 -8.50
CA VAL A 28 -15.34 6.62 -8.55
C VAL A 28 -15.25 8.08 -8.13
N TYR A 29 -15.69 9.00 -8.98
CA TYR A 29 -15.88 10.40 -8.62
C TYR A 29 -17.26 10.61 -8.01
N ILE A 30 -17.31 11.32 -6.90
CA ILE A 30 -18.55 11.73 -6.23
C ILE A 30 -18.71 13.22 -6.48
N LEU A 31 -19.79 13.59 -7.18
CA LEU A 31 -20.09 14.95 -7.54
C LEU A 31 -20.97 15.63 -6.49
N ASP A 32 -20.65 16.87 -6.16
CA ASP A 32 -21.56 17.82 -5.52
C ASP A 32 -21.89 18.94 -6.51
N ARG A 33 -23.18 19.24 -6.67
CA ARG A 33 -23.69 20.25 -7.63
C ARG A 33 -23.07 20.16 -9.04
N GLY A 34 -22.82 18.94 -9.51
CA GLY A 34 -22.27 18.66 -10.85
C GLY A 34 -20.75 18.78 -10.96
N GLN A 35 -20.03 19.05 -9.86
CA GLN A 35 -18.57 19.14 -9.83
C GLN A 35 -17.97 18.02 -8.97
N PRO A 36 -16.85 17.39 -9.38
CA PRO A 36 -16.17 16.41 -8.54
C PRO A 36 -15.76 17.01 -7.20
N ALA A 37 -16.26 16.44 -6.11
CA ALA A 37 -15.97 16.89 -4.75
C ALA A 37 -15.14 15.85 -3.99
N HIS A 38 -15.40 14.55 -4.22
CA HIS A 38 -14.68 13.45 -3.59
C HIS A 38 -14.36 12.34 -4.59
N VAL A 39 -13.44 11.46 -4.21
CA VAL A 39 -13.05 10.25 -4.95
C VAL A 39 -13.09 9.06 -4.01
N LEU A 40 -13.62 7.93 -4.49
CA LEU A 40 -13.56 6.63 -3.84
C LEU A 40 -12.67 5.70 -4.67
N MET A 41 -11.76 4.99 -3.99
CA MET A 41 -10.85 3.99 -4.56
C MET A 41 -10.51 2.92 -3.52
N SER A 42 -9.89 1.82 -3.95
CA SER A 42 -9.36 0.79 -3.04
C SER A 42 -8.26 1.35 -2.12
N ILE A 43 -8.11 0.77 -0.92
CA ILE A 43 -7.07 1.20 0.02
C ILE A 43 -5.68 0.86 -0.50
N GLU A 44 -5.56 -0.22 -1.27
CA GLU A 44 -4.33 -0.63 -1.95
C GLU A 44 -3.89 0.45 -2.95
N LYS A 45 -4.81 0.92 -3.79
CA LYS A 45 -4.51 1.98 -4.77
C LYS A 45 -4.15 3.29 -4.10
N PHE A 46 -4.88 3.66 -3.05
CA PHE A 46 -4.56 4.85 -2.26
C PHE A 46 -3.15 4.78 -1.68
N ARG A 47 -2.72 3.62 -1.14
CA ARG A 47 -1.36 3.43 -0.60
C ARG A 47 -0.28 3.52 -1.67
N GLU A 48 -0.51 2.93 -2.84
CA GLU A 48 0.38 3.05 -4.00
C GLU A 48 0.57 4.52 -4.41
N LEU A 49 -0.53 5.25 -4.59
CA LEU A 49 -0.52 6.66 -5.01
C LEU A 49 0.06 7.60 -3.96
N SER A 50 -0.19 7.32 -2.67
CA SER A 50 0.34 8.12 -1.56
C SER A 50 1.81 7.84 -1.25
N GLY A 51 2.45 6.92 -1.98
CA GLY A 51 3.83 6.51 -1.70
C GLY A 51 3.98 5.84 -0.33
N GLN A 52 2.87 5.39 0.27
CA GLN A 52 2.88 4.57 1.47
C GLN A 52 3.29 3.14 1.10
N THR A 53 4.56 3.00 0.71
CA THR A 53 5.21 1.70 0.59
C THR A 53 5.30 1.07 1.99
N ARG A 54 5.37 -0.26 2.04
CA ARG A 54 5.54 -1.00 3.30
C ARG A 54 6.74 -0.41 4.07
N ASN A 55 6.60 -0.25 5.38
CA ASN A 55 7.69 0.19 6.26
C ASN A 55 8.91 -0.72 6.03
N ILE A 56 10.13 -0.17 6.06
CA ILE A 56 11.36 -0.97 5.93
C ILE A 56 11.41 -2.13 6.93
N LEU A 57 10.85 -1.96 8.14
CA LEU A 57 10.71 -3.04 9.12
C LEU A 57 9.80 -4.16 8.60
N GLN A 58 8.69 -3.85 7.94
CA GLN A 58 7.82 -4.87 7.32
C GLN A 58 8.46 -5.54 6.10
N LEU A 59 9.33 -4.83 5.38
CA LEU A 59 10.03 -5.38 4.21
C LEU A 59 11.17 -6.33 4.59
N LEU A 60 11.87 -6.02 5.68
CA LEU A 60 13.00 -6.81 6.17
C LEU A 60 12.62 -7.81 7.26
N ALA A 61 11.40 -7.76 7.78
CA ALA A 61 10.94 -8.72 8.76
C ALA A 61 10.94 -10.13 8.14
N MET A 62 11.55 -11.07 8.84
CA MET A 62 11.48 -12.50 8.58
C MET A 62 10.97 -13.17 9.86
N PRO A 63 9.65 -13.12 10.15
CA PRO A 63 9.09 -13.69 11.38
C PRO A 63 9.44 -15.17 11.55
N GLU A 64 9.54 -15.91 10.45
CA GLU A 64 9.91 -17.32 10.40
C GLU A 64 11.37 -17.57 10.85
N ALA A 65 12.21 -16.54 10.81
CA ALA A 65 13.60 -16.62 11.27
C ALA A 65 13.72 -16.55 12.80
N ALA A 66 12.64 -16.21 13.52
CA ALA A 66 12.66 -16.12 14.98
C ALA A 66 12.94 -17.47 15.66
N ASP A 67 12.57 -18.58 15.00
CA ASP A 67 12.76 -19.94 15.52
C ASP A 67 14.03 -20.62 14.96
N ILE A 68 14.85 -19.92 14.16
CA ILE A 68 16.11 -20.46 13.65
C ILE A 68 17.12 -20.48 14.80
N ASP A 69 17.59 -21.68 15.14
CA ASP A 69 18.71 -21.86 16.06
C ASP A 69 19.99 -21.33 15.41
N PHE A 70 20.35 -20.10 15.76
CA PHE A 70 21.45 -19.36 15.14
C PHE A 70 22.71 -19.46 16.00
N ASP A 71 23.40 -20.59 15.89
CA ASP A 71 24.67 -20.83 16.55
C ASP A 71 25.82 -20.19 15.74
N ILE A 72 26.29 -19.02 16.20
CA ILE A 72 27.38 -18.29 15.56
C ILE A 72 28.69 -18.63 16.26
N GLU A 73 29.62 -19.25 15.55
CA GLU A 73 30.99 -19.36 16.04
C GLU A 73 31.68 -17.98 15.99
N ARG A 74 32.46 -17.66 17.03
CA ARG A 74 33.28 -16.44 17.00
C ARG A 74 34.27 -16.53 15.83
N ALA A 75 34.23 -15.53 14.96
CA ALA A 75 35.25 -15.35 13.94
C ALA A 75 36.64 -15.29 14.60
N LYS A 76 37.54 -16.18 14.16
CA LYS A 76 38.93 -16.26 14.63
C LYS A 76 39.87 -15.46 13.72
N ASP A 77 39.38 -15.04 12.56
CA ASP A 77 40.16 -14.31 11.58
C ASP A 77 40.34 -12.85 12.00
N LEU A 78 41.51 -12.30 11.69
CA LEU A 78 41.78 -10.87 11.88
C LEU A 78 41.00 -10.07 10.82
N PRO A 79 40.51 -8.86 11.15
CA PRO A 79 39.89 -7.98 10.18
C PRO A 79 40.82 -7.76 9.00
N ARG A 80 40.32 -7.93 7.77
CA ARG A 80 41.08 -7.56 6.57
C ARG A 80 41.30 -6.05 6.55
N ALA A 81 42.44 -5.61 6.03
CA ALA A 81 42.69 -4.20 5.78
C ALA A 81 41.58 -3.63 4.86
N VAL A 82 41.07 -2.45 5.22
CA VAL A 82 40.13 -1.73 4.37
C VAL A 82 40.91 -1.12 3.20
N ASP A 83 40.44 -1.37 1.98
CA ASP A 83 40.91 -0.69 0.79
C ASP A 83 40.28 0.71 0.74
N LEU A 84 41.12 1.74 0.71
CA LEU A 84 40.73 3.16 0.72
C LEU A 84 41.19 3.89 -0.55
N SER A 85 41.54 3.14 -1.59
CA SER A 85 41.97 3.69 -2.88
C SER A 85 40.83 4.20 -3.75
#